data_AF-A0A4Q5SJ68-F1
#
_entry.id   AF-A0A4Q5SJ68-F1
#
_cell.length_a   1.000
_cell.length_b   1.000
_cell.length_c   1.000
_cell.angle_alpha   90.00
_cell.angle_beta   90.00
_cell.angle_gamma   90.00
#
_symmetry.space_group_name_H-M   'P 1'
#
loop_
_entity.id
_entity.type
_entity.pdbx_description
1 polymer ?
#
loop_
_entity_poly.entity_id
_entity_poly.type
_entity_poly.pdbx_seq_one_letter_code
_entity_poly.pdbx_strand_id
1 'polypeptide(L)'
;TAYCMRSITVTELDGFRDAMLELCLPVDIEHDTLIDLCGTGGDGKDTFNISTLASFVVAGAGYKVAKHGNYGVSSGCGSSNVMEYLGYSFTSNMDKLKAGVDKANICFLHAPLFHPAMKTVAPIRRELGVKTFFNMLGPLVNPAKPKNQLVGVFNLELARVYAYLYQQSATKYTIVNALDGYDEVSLTGDFKTFSAEGEKINSIESLGFETLNPAQIAGGHTVADSAAIFSTVLNGEGTEAQNNVVLCNAALAVKTINPEKSFSDCYYEVEEALINKKALASFKALIDTAA
;
A
#
# COMPACT_ATOMS: atom_id res chain seq x y z
N THR A 1 -17.61 -11.80 14.01
CA THR A 1 -18.67 -11.07 14.72
C THR A 1 -18.27 -10.68 16.14
N ALA A 2 -17.65 -11.56 16.96
CA ALA A 2 -17.19 -11.18 18.32
C ALA A 2 -16.27 -9.93 18.35
N TYR A 3 -15.30 -9.83 17.44
CA TYR A 3 -14.42 -8.65 17.27
C TYR A 3 -15.11 -7.42 16.66
N CYS A 4 -16.41 -7.50 16.35
CA CYS A 4 -17.21 -6.33 16.03
C CYS A 4 -17.84 -5.72 17.30
N MET A 5 -17.87 -6.48 18.40
CA MET A 5 -18.46 -6.07 19.68
C MET A 5 -17.40 -5.60 20.70
N ARG A 6 -16.13 -5.92 20.44
CA ARG A 6 -14.97 -5.43 21.20
C ARG A 6 -13.75 -5.29 20.30
N SER A 7 -12.82 -4.47 20.74
CA SER A 7 -11.50 -4.34 20.13
C SER A 7 -10.72 -5.66 20.15
N ILE A 8 -9.99 -5.91 19.07
CA ILE A 8 -8.98 -6.97 19.03
C ILE A 8 -7.76 -6.54 19.86
N THR A 9 -7.18 -7.46 20.62
CA THR A 9 -5.96 -7.19 21.37
C THR A 9 -4.72 -7.37 20.49
N VAL A 10 -3.59 -6.79 20.90
CA VAL A 10 -2.30 -6.95 20.20
C VAL A 10 -1.94 -8.43 20.05
N THR A 11 -1.99 -9.20 21.14
CA THR A 11 -1.66 -10.64 21.14
C THR A 11 -2.57 -11.48 20.24
N GLU A 12 -3.86 -11.15 20.17
CA GLU A 12 -4.79 -11.85 19.26
C GLU A 12 -4.47 -11.56 17.80
N LEU A 13 -4.21 -10.29 17.46
CA LEU A 13 -3.85 -9.92 16.08
C LEU A 13 -2.50 -10.50 15.67
N ASP A 14 -1.53 -10.53 16.59
CA ASP A 14 -0.22 -11.16 16.42
C ASP A 14 -0.35 -12.65 16.09
N GLY A 15 -1.13 -13.40 16.90
CA GLY A 15 -1.37 -14.82 16.66
C GLY A 15 -2.09 -15.09 15.33
N PHE A 16 -3.05 -14.26 14.93
CA PHE A 16 -3.69 -14.39 13.62
C PHE A 16 -2.74 -14.08 12.47
N ARG A 17 -1.87 -13.07 12.62
CA ARG A 17 -0.82 -12.76 11.64
C ARG A 17 0.10 -13.96 11.45
N ASP A 18 0.60 -14.53 12.54
CA ASP A 18 1.56 -15.63 12.49
C ASP A 18 0.96 -16.86 11.85
N ALA A 19 -0.28 -17.23 12.21
CA ALA A 19 -0.99 -18.33 11.56
C ALA A 19 -1.18 -18.09 10.05
N MET A 20 -1.49 -16.86 9.64
CA MET A 20 -1.65 -16.52 8.22
C MET A 20 -0.33 -16.57 7.44
N LEU A 21 0.78 -16.19 8.07
CA LEU A 21 2.13 -16.27 7.50
C LEU A 21 2.65 -17.71 7.45
N GLU A 22 2.29 -18.57 8.42
CA GLU A 22 2.62 -19.99 8.41
C GLU A 22 1.87 -20.75 7.31
N LEU A 23 0.62 -20.39 7.05
CA LEU A 23 -0.24 -21.01 6.04
C LEU A 23 -0.09 -20.42 4.64
N CYS A 24 0.72 -19.38 4.46
CA CYS A 24 0.93 -18.77 3.16
C CYS A 24 1.94 -19.55 2.31
N LEU A 25 1.93 -19.32 0.99
CA LEU A 25 3.04 -19.68 0.13
C LEU A 25 4.15 -18.63 0.33
N PRO A 26 5.29 -18.97 0.93
CA PRO A 26 6.32 -17.99 1.24
C PRO A 26 6.99 -17.45 -0.02
N VAL A 27 7.37 -16.18 0.03
CA VAL A 27 8.13 -15.51 -1.03
C VAL A 27 9.49 -15.13 -0.49
N ASP A 28 10.54 -15.63 -1.15
CA ASP A 28 11.92 -15.40 -0.74
C ASP A 28 12.58 -14.37 -1.66
N ILE A 29 12.48 -13.11 -1.27
CA ILE A 29 13.10 -11.96 -1.94
C ILE A 29 14.01 -11.30 -0.91
N GLU A 30 15.26 -11.75 -0.85
CA GLU A 30 16.24 -11.19 0.08
C GLU A 30 16.70 -9.80 -0.39
N HIS A 31 16.19 -8.75 0.26
CA HIS A 31 16.70 -7.39 0.07
C HIS A 31 16.49 -6.54 1.34
N ASP A 32 17.54 -5.88 1.83
CA ASP A 32 17.48 -5.13 3.08
C ASP A 32 16.53 -3.93 3.04
N THR A 33 16.37 -3.34 1.86
CA THR A 33 15.49 -2.19 1.62
C THR A 33 14.13 -2.56 1.03
N LEU A 34 13.78 -3.86 0.98
CA LEU A 34 12.47 -4.27 0.46
C LEU A 34 11.36 -3.61 1.28
N ILE A 35 10.43 -2.93 0.59
CA ILE A 35 9.29 -2.24 1.19
C ILE A 35 7.97 -2.77 0.65
N ASP A 36 6.93 -2.76 1.49
CA ASP A 36 5.54 -2.79 1.05
C ASP A 36 4.82 -1.50 1.44
N LEU A 37 3.86 -1.12 0.60
CA LEU A 37 3.02 0.04 0.78
C LEU A 37 1.58 -0.32 0.44
N CYS A 38 0.77 -0.43 1.48
CA CYS A 38 -0.61 -0.85 1.37
C CYS A 38 -1.48 -0.16 2.42
N GLY A 39 -2.78 -0.12 2.14
CA GLY A 39 -3.79 0.27 3.11
C GLY A 39 -4.53 -0.95 3.64
N THR A 40 -5.14 -0.81 4.80
CA THR A 40 -6.14 -1.77 5.31
C THR A 40 -7.38 -1.89 4.40
N GLY A 41 -7.63 -0.88 3.58
CA GLY A 41 -8.84 -0.67 2.82
C GLY A 41 -10.07 -0.47 3.70
N GLY A 42 -11.21 -0.27 3.05
CA GLY A 42 -12.49 -0.15 3.75
C GLY A 42 -12.69 1.17 4.48
N ASP A 43 -11.94 2.22 4.15
CA ASP A 43 -12.19 3.59 4.62
C ASP A 43 -13.50 4.19 4.04
N GLY A 44 -14.01 3.61 2.94
CA GLY A 44 -15.23 4.06 2.27
C GLY A 44 -15.06 5.38 1.51
N LYS A 45 -13.81 5.71 1.13
CA LYS A 45 -13.47 6.98 0.47
C LYS A 45 -13.36 6.89 -1.05
N ASP A 46 -13.27 5.67 -1.59
CA ASP A 46 -13.23 5.37 -3.03
C ASP A 46 -12.23 6.24 -3.79
N THR A 47 -11.01 6.39 -3.26
CA THR A 47 -9.90 7.07 -3.95
C THR A 47 -9.39 6.25 -5.12
N PHE A 48 -8.68 6.90 -6.05
CA PHE A 48 -7.91 6.18 -7.07
C PHE A 48 -6.78 5.36 -6.40
N ASN A 49 -6.15 4.42 -7.12
CA ASN A 49 -5.21 3.45 -6.53
C ASN A 49 -3.83 4.06 -6.13
N ILE A 50 -3.84 5.05 -5.25
CA ILE A 50 -2.70 5.85 -4.78
C ILE A 50 -1.57 4.96 -4.26
N SER A 51 -1.83 4.04 -3.33
CA SER A 51 -0.77 3.14 -2.83
C SER A 51 -0.12 2.30 -3.93
N THR A 52 -0.84 2.00 -5.02
CA THR A 52 -0.30 1.22 -6.14
C THR A 52 0.56 2.10 -7.04
N LEU A 53 0.11 3.32 -7.36
CA LEU A 53 0.92 4.30 -8.08
C LEU A 53 2.19 4.67 -7.29
N ALA A 54 2.05 4.93 -5.99
CA ALA A 54 3.18 5.22 -5.10
C ALA A 54 4.21 4.07 -5.10
N SER A 55 3.76 2.81 -5.22
CA SER A 55 4.66 1.65 -5.35
C SER A 55 5.52 1.74 -6.60
N PHE A 56 4.95 2.10 -7.76
CA PHE A 56 5.71 2.27 -8.99
C PHE A 56 6.61 3.51 -8.97
N VAL A 57 6.20 4.58 -8.28
CA VAL A 57 7.06 5.75 -8.08
C VAL A 57 8.27 5.40 -7.23
N VAL A 58 8.09 4.70 -6.11
CA VAL A 58 9.17 4.21 -5.24
C VAL A 58 10.10 3.24 -5.99
N ALA A 59 9.53 2.35 -6.81
CA ALA A 59 10.30 1.47 -7.68
C ALA A 59 11.09 2.23 -8.77
N GLY A 60 10.48 3.26 -9.36
CA GLY A 60 11.11 4.17 -10.31
C GLY A 60 12.24 5.00 -9.70
N ALA A 61 12.16 5.30 -8.40
CA ALA A 61 13.23 5.94 -7.63
C ALA A 61 14.39 4.98 -7.31
N GLY A 62 14.24 3.67 -7.58
CA GLY A 62 15.30 2.67 -7.42
C GLY A 62 15.17 1.78 -6.19
N TYR A 63 14.13 1.96 -5.37
CA TYR A 63 13.89 1.11 -4.19
C TYR A 63 13.13 -0.17 -4.56
N LYS A 64 13.43 -1.26 -3.87
CA LYS A 64 12.78 -2.55 -4.11
C LYS A 64 11.43 -2.61 -3.41
N VAL A 65 10.38 -2.95 -4.15
CA VAL A 65 9.00 -3.02 -3.65
C VAL A 65 8.43 -4.43 -3.80
N ALA A 66 7.90 -4.99 -2.71
CA ALA A 66 7.09 -6.21 -2.73
C ALA A 66 5.65 -5.85 -2.37
N LYS A 67 4.89 -5.37 -3.35
CA LYS A 67 3.55 -4.85 -3.08
C LYS A 67 2.57 -6.00 -2.82
N HIS A 68 1.98 -6.07 -1.63
CA HIS A 68 0.88 -6.98 -1.36
C HIS A 68 -0.46 -6.33 -1.74
N GLY A 69 -1.21 -6.97 -2.62
CA GLY A 69 -2.43 -6.39 -3.19
C GLY A 69 -3.56 -7.40 -3.34
N ASN A 70 -4.79 -6.89 -3.44
CA ASN A 70 -5.98 -7.71 -3.61
C ASN A 70 -6.98 -7.03 -4.55
N TYR A 71 -8.04 -7.75 -4.92
CA TYR A 71 -9.21 -7.15 -5.55
C TYR A 71 -9.95 -6.22 -4.59
N GLY A 72 -10.72 -5.28 -5.14
CA GLY A 72 -11.50 -4.33 -4.35
C GLY A 72 -12.52 -5.07 -3.48
N VAL A 73 -12.45 -4.90 -2.17
CA VAL A 73 -13.41 -5.50 -1.22
C VAL A 73 -14.54 -4.52 -0.89
N SER A 74 -14.27 -3.21 -0.97
CA SER A 74 -15.21 -2.12 -0.67
C SER A 74 -15.24 -1.02 -1.74
N SER A 75 -14.10 -0.73 -2.36
CA SER A 75 -14.03 0.23 -3.48
C SER A 75 -14.39 -0.46 -4.80
N GLY A 76 -15.01 0.31 -5.70
CA GLY A 76 -15.47 -0.19 -7.01
C GLY A 76 -14.36 -0.78 -7.90
N CYS A 77 -13.08 -0.48 -7.61
CA CYS A 77 -11.94 -1.02 -8.33
C CYS A 77 -10.69 -1.14 -7.43
N GLY A 78 -10.28 -2.37 -7.10
CA GLY A 78 -9.05 -2.61 -6.32
C GLY A 78 -7.79 -2.59 -7.18
N SER A 79 -6.64 -2.55 -6.51
CA SER A 79 -5.32 -2.53 -7.17
C SER A 79 -5.13 -3.70 -8.13
N SER A 80 -5.59 -4.90 -7.75
CA SER A 80 -5.44 -6.08 -8.61
C SER A 80 -6.33 -6.02 -9.86
N ASN A 81 -7.49 -5.35 -9.78
CA ASN A 81 -8.38 -5.18 -10.95
C ASN A 81 -7.73 -4.27 -12.00
N VAL A 82 -7.12 -3.16 -11.56
CA VAL A 82 -6.43 -2.22 -12.47
C VAL A 82 -5.19 -2.86 -13.09
N MET A 83 -4.37 -3.55 -12.32
CA MET A 83 -3.17 -4.21 -12.83
C MET A 83 -3.50 -5.27 -13.89
N GLU A 84 -4.51 -6.11 -13.65
CA GLU A 84 -4.96 -7.13 -14.60
C GLU A 84 -5.53 -6.49 -15.88
N TYR A 85 -6.34 -5.44 -15.74
CA TYR A 85 -6.89 -4.69 -16.87
C TYR A 85 -5.80 -4.06 -17.74
N LEU A 86 -4.71 -3.59 -17.12
CA LEU A 86 -3.56 -3.01 -17.82
C LEU A 86 -2.57 -4.07 -18.34
N GLY A 87 -2.91 -5.36 -18.27
CA GLY A 87 -2.16 -6.44 -18.91
C GLY A 87 -1.17 -7.19 -18.01
N TYR A 88 -1.16 -6.95 -16.70
CA TYR A 88 -0.32 -7.73 -15.79
C TYR A 88 -0.94 -9.09 -15.48
N SER A 89 -0.19 -10.16 -15.70
CA SER A 89 -0.60 -11.52 -15.32
C SER A 89 -0.02 -11.89 -13.95
N PHE A 90 -0.90 -12.05 -12.96
CA PHE A 90 -0.49 -12.44 -11.61
C PHE A 90 0.13 -13.85 -11.59
N THR A 91 1.19 -14.01 -10.82
CA THR A 91 1.89 -15.29 -10.69
C THR A 91 2.40 -15.52 -9.28
N SER A 92 2.49 -16.78 -8.87
CA SER A 92 3.23 -17.22 -7.68
C SER A 92 4.58 -17.85 -8.02
N ASN A 93 5.00 -17.80 -9.29
CA ASN A 93 6.29 -18.32 -9.72
C ASN A 93 7.43 -17.42 -9.19
N MET A 94 8.30 -18.00 -8.37
CA MET A 94 9.38 -17.28 -7.70
C MET A 94 10.35 -16.60 -8.66
N ASP A 95 10.71 -17.27 -9.77
CA ASP A 95 11.66 -16.72 -10.74
C ASP A 95 11.09 -15.49 -11.45
N LYS A 96 9.78 -15.50 -11.76
CA LYS A 96 9.08 -14.33 -12.30
C LYS A 96 9.02 -13.18 -11.29
N LEU A 97 8.75 -13.48 -10.01
CA LEU A 97 8.71 -12.46 -8.95
C LEU A 97 10.09 -11.82 -8.74
N LYS A 98 11.15 -12.64 -8.66
CA LYS A 98 12.55 -12.16 -8.56
C LYS A 98 12.93 -11.33 -9.78
N ALA A 99 12.60 -11.79 -11.00
CA ALA A 99 12.83 -11.03 -12.22
C ALA A 99 12.12 -9.66 -12.23
N GLY A 100 10.90 -9.58 -11.66
CA GLY A 100 10.20 -8.31 -11.47
C GLY A 100 10.96 -7.37 -10.55
N VAL A 101 11.42 -7.85 -9.39
CA VAL A 101 12.23 -7.04 -8.47
C VAL A 101 13.56 -6.62 -9.10
N ASP A 102 14.20 -7.49 -9.88
CA ASP A 102 15.49 -7.21 -10.50
C ASP A 102 15.37 -6.18 -11.64
N LYS A 103 14.40 -6.34 -12.53
CA LYS A 103 14.26 -5.51 -13.74
C LYS A 103 13.38 -4.28 -13.54
N ALA A 104 12.35 -4.39 -12.72
CA ALA A 104 11.35 -3.33 -12.51
C ALA A 104 11.44 -2.68 -11.13
N ASN A 105 12.30 -3.18 -10.23
CA ASN A 105 12.34 -2.79 -8.81
C ASN A 105 11.04 -3.10 -8.04
N ILE A 106 10.12 -3.87 -8.63
CA ILE A 106 8.84 -4.19 -8.00
C ILE A 106 8.37 -5.59 -8.39
N CYS A 107 7.78 -6.31 -7.44
CA CYS A 107 6.89 -7.43 -7.72
C CYS A 107 5.52 -7.19 -7.09
N PHE A 108 4.48 -7.73 -7.70
CA PHE A 108 3.11 -7.64 -7.18
C PHE A 108 2.66 -8.99 -6.66
N LEU A 109 2.35 -9.04 -5.35
CA LEU A 109 1.93 -10.22 -4.64
C LEU A 109 0.41 -10.20 -4.54
N HIS A 110 -0.28 -10.87 -5.47
CA HIS A 110 -1.73 -10.96 -5.47
C HIS A 110 -2.21 -11.93 -4.39
N ALA A 111 -2.81 -11.41 -3.32
CA ALA A 111 -3.10 -12.15 -2.09
C ALA A 111 -3.78 -13.53 -2.30
N PRO A 112 -4.76 -13.71 -3.23
CA PRO A 112 -5.37 -15.01 -3.51
C PRO A 112 -4.41 -16.12 -3.99
N LEU A 113 -3.25 -15.77 -4.55
CA LEU A 113 -2.23 -16.73 -4.97
C LEU A 113 -1.34 -17.20 -3.81
N PHE A 114 -1.21 -16.39 -2.77
CA PHE A 114 -0.28 -16.65 -1.65
C PHE A 114 -0.98 -17.08 -0.36
N HIS A 115 -2.28 -16.79 -0.20
CA HIS A 115 -3.04 -17.18 1.00
C HIS A 115 -4.15 -18.18 0.65
N PRO A 116 -3.82 -19.44 0.30
CA PRO A 116 -4.81 -20.43 -0.13
C PRO A 116 -5.87 -20.72 0.94
N ALA A 117 -5.50 -20.63 2.22
CA ALA A 117 -6.43 -20.77 3.35
C ALA A 117 -7.61 -19.78 3.29
N MET A 118 -7.43 -18.63 2.64
CA MET A 118 -8.50 -17.63 2.50
C MET A 118 -9.62 -18.08 1.56
N LYS A 119 -9.39 -19.06 0.67
CA LYS A 119 -10.44 -19.60 -0.21
C LYS A 119 -11.60 -20.21 0.59
N THR A 120 -11.30 -20.81 1.74
CA THR A 120 -12.30 -21.39 2.65
C THR A 120 -13.13 -20.31 3.34
N VAL A 121 -12.53 -19.15 3.63
CA VAL A 121 -13.15 -18.10 4.45
C VAL A 121 -13.81 -17.00 3.60
N ALA A 122 -13.41 -16.84 2.34
CA ALA A 122 -13.92 -15.81 1.45
C ALA A 122 -15.46 -15.86 1.24
N PRO A 123 -16.11 -17.02 1.04
CA PRO A 123 -17.57 -17.09 0.91
C PRO A 123 -18.28 -16.60 2.18
N ILE A 124 -17.80 -17.02 3.36
CA ILE A 124 -18.37 -16.63 4.67
C ILE A 124 -18.24 -15.13 4.89
N ARG A 125 -17.07 -14.54 4.54
CA ARG A 125 -16.87 -13.09 4.64
C ARG A 125 -17.82 -12.32 3.74
N ARG A 126 -18.06 -12.81 2.52
CA ARG A 126 -18.97 -12.20 1.55
C ARG A 126 -20.41 -12.24 2.06
N GLU A 127 -20.84 -13.38 2.61
CA GLU A 127 -22.18 -13.55 3.17
C GLU A 127 -22.41 -12.69 4.42
N LEU A 128 -21.39 -12.56 5.28
CA LEU A 128 -21.47 -11.71 6.48
C LEU A 128 -21.60 -10.22 6.16
N GLY A 129 -20.98 -9.73 5.07
CA GLY A 129 -21.10 -8.34 4.63
C GLY A 129 -20.59 -7.26 5.59
N VAL A 130 -19.92 -7.65 6.68
CA VAL A 130 -19.42 -6.74 7.73
C VAL A 130 -17.90 -6.83 7.87
N LYS A 131 -17.28 -5.73 8.32
CA LYS A 131 -15.85 -5.69 8.64
C LYS A 131 -15.51 -6.69 9.74
N THR A 132 -14.40 -7.40 9.58
CA THR A 132 -13.88 -8.39 10.54
C THR A 132 -12.37 -8.19 10.74
N PHE A 133 -11.76 -8.94 11.65
CA PHE A 133 -10.30 -8.89 11.85
C PHE A 133 -9.51 -9.23 10.57
N PHE A 134 -10.09 -9.94 9.59
CA PHE A 134 -9.45 -10.16 8.29
C PHE A 134 -9.15 -8.87 7.52
N ASN A 135 -9.92 -7.80 7.74
CA ASN A 135 -9.63 -6.48 7.15
C ASN A 135 -8.38 -5.84 7.78
N MET A 136 -8.03 -6.26 9.00
CA MET A 136 -6.84 -5.79 9.73
C MET A 136 -5.60 -6.62 9.43
N LEU A 137 -5.71 -7.75 8.74
CA LEU A 137 -4.59 -8.67 8.52
C LEU A 137 -3.83 -8.39 7.22
N GLY A 138 -4.49 -7.86 6.18
CA GLY A 138 -3.91 -7.72 4.84
C GLY A 138 -2.50 -7.11 4.82
N PRO A 139 -2.29 -5.94 5.46
CA PRO A 139 -0.97 -5.32 5.56
C PRO A 139 0.07 -6.06 6.41
N LEU A 140 -0.34 -6.97 7.30
CA LEU A 140 0.56 -7.65 8.24
C LEU A 140 1.05 -9.00 7.70
N VAL A 141 0.47 -9.50 6.61
CA VAL A 141 0.67 -10.88 6.13
C VAL A 141 1.32 -10.94 4.75
N ASN A 142 2.09 -9.91 4.37
CA ASN A 142 2.85 -9.94 3.13
C ASN A 142 3.80 -11.18 3.11
N PRO A 143 3.65 -12.09 2.14
CA PRO A 143 4.41 -13.36 2.13
C PRO A 143 5.91 -13.17 1.88
N ALA A 144 6.34 -11.99 1.43
CA ALA A 144 7.74 -11.63 1.26
C ALA A 144 8.39 -11.03 2.52
N LYS A 145 7.61 -10.78 3.58
CA LYS A 145 8.08 -10.26 4.89
C LYS A 145 9.07 -9.08 4.75
N PRO A 146 8.68 -7.99 4.09
CA PRO A 146 9.57 -6.85 3.83
C PRO A 146 10.10 -6.27 5.14
N LYS A 147 11.37 -5.83 5.14
CA LYS A 147 12.00 -5.19 6.30
C LYS A 147 11.53 -3.75 6.52
N ASN A 148 10.80 -3.19 5.55
CA ASN A 148 10.26 -1.83 5.58
C ASN A 148 8.77 -1.88 5.26
N GLN A 149 7.95 -1.14 5.99
CA GLN A 149 6.51 -1.09 5.77
C GLN A 149 5.98 0.34 5.89
N LEU A 150 5.40 0.85 4.81
CA LEU A 150 4.45 1.96 4.89
C LEU A 150 3.05 1.35 4.92
N VAL A 151 2.26 1.66 5.94
CA VAL A 151 0.91 1.11 6.03
C VAL A 151 -0.09 2.15 6.43
N GLY A 152 -1.15 2.27 5.65
CA GLY A 152 -2.26 3.12 6.02
C GLY A 152 -3.38 2.35 6.72
N VAL A 153 -4.00 2.99 7.70
CA VAL A 153 -5.11 2.40 8.48
C VAL A 153 -6.30 3.35 8.51
N PHE A 154 -7.51 2.80 8.47
CA PHE A 154 -8.76 3.59 8.43
C PHE A 154 -9.14 4.23 9.79
N ASN A 155 -8.50 3.88 10.91
CA ASN A 155 -8.75 4.52 12.21
C ASN A 155 -7.54 4.51 13.17
N LEU A 156 -7.58 5.40 14.16
CA LEU A 156 -6.52 5.57 15.18
C LEU A 156 -6.37 4.37 16.12
N GLU A 157 -7.46 3.64 16.38
CA GLU A 157 -7.42 2.46 17.25
C GLU A 157 -6.54 1.37 16.64
N LEU A 158 -6.75 1.07 15.37
CA LEU A 158 -5.95 0.12 14.60
C LEU A 158 -4.51 0.60 14.43
N ALA A 159 -4.32 1.92 14.24
CA ALA A 159 -2.98 2.51 14.17
C ALA A 159 -2.14 2.20 15.42
N ARG A 160 -2.75 2.30 16.60
CA ARG A 160 -2.08 1.99 17.87
C ARG A 160 -1.77 0.50 17.99
N VAL A 161 -2.71 -0.38 17.62
CA VAL A 161 -2.47 -1.83 17.64
C VAL A 161 -1.31 -2.20 16.71
N TYR A 162 -1.28 -1.66 15.49
CA TYR A 162 -0.17 -1.85 14.56
C TYR A 162 1.15 -1.31 15.12
N ALA A 163 1.14 -0.13 15.76
CA ALA A 163 2.35 0.43 16.34
C ALA A 163 2.94 -0.48 17.41
N TYR A 164 2.11 -1.06 18.29
CA TYR A 164 2.59 -2.03 19.29
C TYR A 164 3.13 -3.31 18.66
N LEU A 165 2.53 -3.81 17.58
CA LEU A 165 3.03 -4.98 16.86
C LEU A 165 4.40 -4.71 16.24
N TYR A 166 4.56 -3.58 15.54
CA TYR A 166 5.82 -3.27 14.88
C TYR A 166 6.94 -2.92 15.86
N GLN A 167 6.64 -2.33 17.03
CA GLN A 167 7.62 -2.12 18.11
C GLN A 167 8.25 -3.42 18.61
N GLN A 168 7.57 -4.55 18.46
CA GLN A 168 8.06 -5.88 18.82
C GLN A 168 8.83 -6.56 17.67
N SER A 169 8.93 -5.90 16.51
CA SER A 169 9.57 -6.42 15.30
C SER A 169 10.84 -5.65 14.95
N ALA A 170 11.66 -6.21 14.05
CA ALA A 170 12.82 -5.51 13.48
C ALA A 170 12.45 -4.66 12.25
N THR A 171 11.18 -4.63 11.84
CA THR A 171 10.71 -3.93 10.65
C THR A 171 10.76 -2.42 10.88
N LYS A 172 11.34 -1.67 9.94
CA LYS A 172 11.17 -0.21 9.89
C LYS A 172 9.76 0.09 9.40
N TYR A 173 9.01 0.91 10.12
CA TYR A 173 7.60 1.13 9.80
C TYR A 173 7.20 2.60 9.91
N THR A 174 6.25 2.96 9.05
CA THR A 174 5.44 4.17 9.19
C THR A 174 3.98 3.76 9.02
N ILE A 175 3.17 3.96 10.06
CA ILE A 175 1.73 3.80 9.98
C ILE A 175 1.10 5.17 9.74
N VAL A 176 0.23 5.28 8.75
CA VAL A 176 -0.48 6.51 8.40
C VAL A 176 -1.96 6.38 8.75
N ASN A 177 -2.52 7.41 9.36
CA ASN A 177 -3.97 7.55 9.47
C ASN A 177 -4.35 9.02 9.23
N ALA A 178 -5.10 9.28 8.16
CA ALA A 178 -5.63 10.63 7.93
C ALA A 178 -6.71 10.94 8.97
N LEU A 179 -6.72 12.17 9.51
CA LEU A 179 -7.67 12.57 10.56
C LEU A 179 -9.12 12.65 10.05
N ASP A 180 -9.29 12.74 8.74
CA ASP A 180 -10.58 12.67 8.04
C ASP A 180 -10.92 11.26 7.52
N GLY A 181 -10.15 10.24 7.93
CA GLY A 181 -10.53 8.83 7.87
C GLY A 181 -9.97 8.01 6.71
N TYR A 182 -9.15 8.60 5.83
CA TYR A 182 -8.43 7.85 4.80
C TYR A 182 -7.35 6.95 5.41
N ASP A 183 -7.12 5.82 4.76
CA ASP A 183 -6.01 4.93 5.07
C ASP A 183 -4.78 5.20 4.18
N GLU A 184 -4.51 6.49 3.93
CA GLU A 184 -3.36 7.00 3.19
C GLU A 184 -3.21 8.50 3.44
N VAL A 185 -2.10 9.11 3.00
CA VAL A 185 -2.01 10.58 2.99
C VAL A 185 -2.88 11.11 1.84
N SER A 186 -4.04 11.68 2.15
CA SER A 186 -5.00 12.17 1.15
C SER A 186 -4.79 13.64 0.75
N LEU A 187 -4.06 14.41 1.57
CA LEU A 187 -3.97 15.88 1.50
C LEU A 187 -5.32 16.60 1.56
N THR A 188 -6.41 15.92 1.96
CA THR A 188 -7.73 16.54 2.23
C THR A 188 -7.88 16.97 3.68
N GLY A 189 -7.03 16.44 4.55
CA GLY A 189 -6.88 16.84 5.95
C GLY A 189 -5.52 16.41 6.50
N ASP A 190 -5.19 16.95 7.67
CA ASP A 190 -3.99 16.56 8.42
C ASP A 190 -4.00 15.06 8.74
N PHE A 191 -2.84 14.48 8.98
CA PHE A 191 -2.70 13.04 9.23
C PHE A 191 -1.72 12.73 10.34
N LYS A 192 -1.92 11.58 10.97
CA LYS A 192 -1.01 11.03 11.96
C LYS A 192 -0.05 10.03 11.34
N THR A 193 1.18 10.06 11.82
CA THR A 193 2.17 9.00 11.56
C THR A 193 2.61 8.36 12.87
N PHE A 194 2.76 7.04 12.86
CA PHE A 194 3.36 6.28 13.95
C PHE A 194 4.60 5.56 13.43
N SER A 195 5.73 5.74 14.09
CA SER A 195 7.01 5.12 13.73
C SER A 195 7.78 4.75 15.00
N ALA A 196 9.02 4.26 14.85
CA ALA A 196 9.93 4.03 15.97
C ALA A 196 10.25 5.32 16.77
N GLU A 197 10.12 6.49 16.14
CA GLU A 197 10.28 7.80 16.81
C GLU A 197 9.04 8.23 17.62
N GLY A 198 7.95 7.47 17.54
CA GLY A 198 6.68 7.78 18.20
C GLY A 198 5.60 8.29 17.25
N GLU A 199 4.55 8.87 17.84
CA GLU A 199 3.40 9.44 17.15
C GLU A 199 3.65 10.92 16.82
N LYS A 200 3.33 11.33 15.59
CA LYS A 200 3.39 12.72 15.13
C LYS A 200 2.12 13.08 14.37
N ILE A 201 1.67 14.33 14.50
CA ILE A 201 0.66 14.93 13.63
C ILE A 201 1.41 15.74 12.57
N ASN A 202 1.11 15.51 11.31
CA ASN A 202 1.69 16.23 10.18
C ASN A 202 0.57 17.10 9.59
N SER A 203 0.77 18.42 9.59
CA SER A 203 -0.16 19.31 8.92
C SER A 203 0.18 19.44 7.45
N ILE A 204 -0.86 19.52 6.60
CA ILE A 204 -0.69 19.70 5.16
C ILE A 204 0.16 20.94 4.86
N GLU A 205 -0.11 22.04 5.57
CA GLU A 205 0.63 23.30 5.46
C GLU A 205 2.11 23.14 5.82
N SER A 206 2.45 22.36 6.87
CA SER A 206 3.85 22.13 7.26
C SER A 206 4.66 21.35 6.22
N LEU A 207 3.97 20.59 5.36
CA LEU A 207 4.56 19.85 4.25
C LEU A 207 4.63 20.69 2.96
N GLY A 208 4.09 21.91 2.97
CA GLY A 208 4.09 22.82 1.82
C GLY A 208 2.98 22.58 0.81
N PHE A 209 1.91 21.85 1.18
CA PHE A 209 0.78 21.59 0.30
C PHE A 209 -0.44 22.44 0.67
N GLU A 210 -1.39 22.53 -0.26
CA GLU A 210 -2.72 23.07 0.00
C GLU A 210 -3.71 21.93 0.31
N THR A 211 -4.72 22.23 1.11
CA THR A 211 -5.79 21.28 1.41
C THR A 211 -6.62 21.03 0.15
N LEU A 212 -6.68 19.76 -0.26
CA LEU A 212 -7.42 19.33 -1.44
C LEU A 212 -8.91 19.13 -1.14
N ASN A 213 -9.73 19.30 -2.18
CA ASN A 213 -11.10 18.81 -2.19
C ASN A 213 -11.09 17.29 -2.45
N PRO A 214 -11.79 16.45 -1.65
CA PRO A 214 -11.91 15.01 -1.88
C PRO A 214 -12.26 14.59 -3.31
N ALA A 215 -13.05 15.39 -4.03
CA ALA A 215 -13.42 15.11 -5.42
C ALA A 215 -12.20 15.09 -6.38
N GLN A 216 -11.09 15.74 -6.03
CA GLN A 216 -9.87 15.76 -6.84
C GLN A 216 -9.10 14.44 -6.81
N ILE A 217 -9.36 13.61 -5.81
CA ILE A 217 -8.67 12.31 -5.58
C ILE A 217 -9.64 11.14 -5.64
N ALA A 218 -10.86 11.36 -6.14
CA ALA A 218 -11.83 10.30 -6.36
C ALA A 218 -11.31 9.27 -7.38
N GLY A 219 -11.65 8.01 -7.14
CA GLY A 219 -11.37 6.90 -8.04
C GLY A 219 -12.31 6.87 -9.24
N GLY A 220 -12.03 5.96 -10.17
CA GLY A 220 -12.90 5.70 -11.31
C GLY A 220 -14.15 4.91 -10.92
N HIS A 221 -15.25 5.12 -11.65
CA HIS A 221 -16.48 4.36 -11.43
C HIS A 221 -16.43 2.95 -12.02
N THR A 222 -15.57 2.75 -13.02
CA THR A 222 -15.29 1.44 -13.63
C THR A 222 -13.81 1.09 -13.52
N VAL A 223 -13.47 -0.17 -13.81
CA VAL A 223 -12.07 -0.61 -13.92
C VAL A 223 -11.35 0.17 -15.02
N ALA A 224 -12.01 0.46 -16.14
CA ALA A 224 -11.45 1.24 -17.24
C ALA A 224 -11.14 2.68 -16.82
N ASP A 225 -12.06 3.34 -16.09
CA ASP A 225 -11.84 4.70 -15.58
C ASP A 225 -10.68 4.76 -14.59
N SER A 226 -10.61 3.78 -13.67
CA SER A 226 -9.55 3.66 -12.68
C SER A 226 -8.19 3.41 -13.35
N ALA A 227 -8.16 2.56 -14.37
CA ALA A 227 -6.98 2.29 -15.18
C ALA A 227 -6.55 3.50 -16.02
N ALA A 228 -7.50 4.32 -16.50
CA ALA A 228 -7.21 5.58 -17.18
C ALA A 228 -6.55 6.57 -16.22
N ILE A 229 -7.12 6.81 -15.03
CA ILE A 229 -6.51 7.67 -13.99
C ILE A 229 -5.11 7.16 -13.65
N PHE A 230 -4.98 5.85 -13.41
CA PHE A 230 -3.70 5.22 -13.11
C PHE A 230 -2.66 5.50 -14.20
N SER A 231 -3.02 5.28 -15.46
CA SER A 231 -2.12 5.49 -16.59
C SER A 231 -1.75 6.96 -16.75
N THR A 232 -2.70 7.89 -16.58
CA THR A 232 -2.47 9.33 -16.66
C THR A 232 -1.48 9.81 -15.60
N VAL A 233 -1.69 9.42 -14.33
CA VAL A 233 -0.78 9.77 -13.24
C VAL A 233 0.60 9.17 -13.46
N LEU A 234 0.67 7.90 -13.84
CA LEU A 234 1.95 7.21 -14.07
C LEU A 234 2.77 7.83 -15.22
N ASN A 235 2.12 8.45 -16.20
CA ASN A 235 2.78 9.21 -17.28
C ASN A 235 3.27 10.60 -16.84
N GLY A 236 2.98 11.03 -15.61
CA GLY A 236 3.23 12.39 -15.12
C GLY A 236 2.22 13.42 -15.64
N GLU A 237 1.07 12.95 -16.15
CA GLU A 237 0.03 13.78 -16.78
C GLU A 237 -1.22 13.91 -15.88
N GLY A 238 -1.16 13.41 -14.65
CA GLY A 238 -2.18 13.60 -13.62
C GLY A 238 -2.36 15.06 -13.24
N THR A 239 -3.50 15.38 -12.62
CA THR A 239 -3.66 16.70 -12.01
C THR A 239 -2.63 16.89 -10.90
N GLU A 240 -2.34 18.14 -10.54
CA GLU A 240 -1.44 18.46 -9.42
C GLU A 240 -1.87 17.73 -8.13
N ALA A 241 -3.18 17.73 -7.84
CA ALA A 241 -3.75 17.00 -6.72
C ALA A 241 -3.44 15.49 -6.75
N GLN A 242 -3.65 14.84 -7.90
CA GLN A 242 -3.39 13.40 -8.06
C GLN A 242 -1.90 13.07 -7.92
N ASN A 243 -1.03 13.88 -8.52
CA ASN A 243 0.41 13.69 -8.45
C ASN A 243 0.92 13.91 -7.01
N ASN A 244 0.53 15.01 -6.36
CA ASN A 244 0.99 15.36 -5.01
C ASN A 244 0.62 14.29 -3.98
N VAL A 245 -0.59 13.72 -4.06
CA VAL A 245 -1.00 12.64 -3.15
C VAL A 245 -0.18 11.37 -3.36
N VAL A 246 0.10 11.00 -4.61
CA VAL A 246 0.98 9.85 -4.91
C VAL A 246 2.41 10.11 -4.43
N LEU A 247 2.94 11.30 -4.70
CA LEU A 247 4.30 11.69 -4.31
C LEU A 247 4.46 11.78 -2.79
N CYS A 248 3.46 12.26 -2.05
CA CYS A 248 3.49 12.29 -0.59
C CYS A 248 3.58 10.88 0.02
N ASN A 249 2.76 9.95 -0.46
CA ASN A 249 2.80 8.57 0.02
C ASN A 249 4.11 7.87 -0.39
N ALA A 250 4.60 8.12 -1.61
CA ALA A 250 5.90 7.62 -2.06
C ALA A 250 7.07 8.20 -1.25
N ALA A 251 7.03 9.49 -0.91
CA ALA A 251 8.06 10.15 -0.09
C ALA A 251 8.11 9.58 1.33
N LEU A 252 6.95 9.35 1.97
CA LEU A 252 6.90 8.68 3.27
C LEU A 252 7.47 7.25 3.23
N ALA A 253 7.30 6.55 2.11
CA ALA A 253 7.89 5.25 1.93
C ALA A 253 9.42 5.30 1.89
N VAL A 254 9.96 6.20 1.08
CA VAL A 254 11.41 6.41 0.98
C VAL A 254 11.98 6.84 2.33
N LYS A 255 11.27 7.71 3.06
CA LYS A 255 11.62 8.07 4.44
C LYS A 255 11.55 6.89 5.42
N THR A 256 10.63 5.94 5.21
CA THR A 256 10.55 4.72 6.03
C THR A 256 11.79 3.84 5.83
N ILE A 257 12.27 3.74 4.59
CA ILE A 257 13.51 3.03 4.25
C ILE A 257 14.74 3.76 4.84
N ASN A 258 14.77 5.08 4.67
CA ASN A 258 15.86 5.99 5.01
C ASN A 258 15.43 7.03 6.06
N PRO A 259 15.29 6.64 7.33
CA PRO A 259 14.75 7.51 8.38
C PRO A 259 15.53 8.81 8.57
N GLU A 260 16.83 8.81 8.25
CA GLU A 260 17.72 9.95 8.32
C GLU A 260 17.44 11.05 7.28
N LYS A 261 16.77 10.73 6.16
CA LYS A 261 16.43 11.72 5.14
C LYS A 261 15.28 12.63 5.62
N SER A 262 15.31 13.89 5.21
CA SER A 262 14.15 14.78 5.41
C SER A 262 12.98 14.34 4.51
N PHE A 263 11.75 14.73 4.85
CA PHE A 263 10.60 14.50 3.97
C PHE A 263 10.81 15.17 2.59
N SER A 264 11.37 16.38 2.58
CA SER A 264 11.63 17.13 1.35
C SER A 264 12.63 16.42 0.43
N ASP A 265 13.72 15.87 0.97
CA ASP A 265 14.69 15.09 0.17
C ASP A 265 14.03 13.86 -0.45
N CYS A 266 13.20 13.16 0.33
CA CYS A 266 12.46 12.01 -0.15
C CYS A 266 11.45 12.40 -1.23
N TYR A 267 10.78 13.54 -1.06
CA TYR A 267 9.80 14.07 -2.02
C TYR A 267 10.46 14.40 -3.36
N TYR A 268 11.59 15.13 -3.35
CA TYR A 268 12.32 15.44 -4.57
C TYR A 268 12.78 14.19 -5.32
N GLU A 269 13.22 13.16 -4.60
CA GLU A 269 13.66 11.89 -5.20
C GLU A 269 12.52 11.16 -5.93
N VAL A 270 11.33 11.09 -5.32
CA VAL A 270 10.17 10.44 -5.92
C VAL A 270 9.50 11.29 -7.01
N GLU A 271 9.56 12.62 -6.88
CA GLU A 271 9.11 13.57 -7.89
C GLU A 271 9.95 13.43 -9.17
N GLU A 272 11.29 13.37 -9.02
CA GLU A 272 12.19 13.12 -10.14
C GLU A 272 11.85 11.79 -10.85
N ALA A 273 11.54 10.74 -10.08
CA ALA A 273 11.16 9.44 -10.63
C ALA A 273 9.86 9.47 -11.44
N LEU A 274 8.88 10.29 -11.02
CA LEU A 274 7.63 10.47 -11.74
C LEU A 274 7.83 11.31 -13.01
N ILE A 275 8.44 12.50 -12.88
CA ILE A 275 8.62 13.46 -13.98
C ILE A 275 9.49 12.86 -15.10
N ASN A 276 10.57 12.15 -14.75
CA ASN A 276 11.45 11.51 -15.73
C ASN A 276 10.93 10.17 -16.24
N LYS A 277 9.65 9.83 -15.98
CA LYS A 277 8.98 8.61 -16.43
C LYS A 277 9.66 7.32 -15.97
N LYS A 278 10.46 7.35 -14.91
CA LYS A 278 11.09 6.16 -14.32
C LYS A 278 10.04 5.24 -13.69
N ALA A 279 9.00 5.82 -13.08
CA ALA A 279 7.84 5.06 -12.59
C ALA A 279 7.13 4.28 -13.72
N LEU A 280 6.89 4.95 -14.85
CA LEU A 280 6.32 4.31 -16.06
C LEU A 280 7.23 3.21 -16.63
N ALA A 281 8.54 3.45 -16.66
CA ALA A 281 9.51 2.45 -17.11
C ALA A 281 9.49 1.19 -16.22
N SER A 282 9.43 1.37 -14.89
CA SER A 282 9.26 0.28 -13.93
C SER A 282 7.97 -0.52 -14.20
N PHE A 283 6.84 0.16 -14.39
CA PHE A 283 5.58 -0.50 -14.71
C PHE A 283 5.62 -1.32 -16.01
N LYS A 284 6.17 -0.75 -17.09
CA LYS A 284 6.33 -1.46 -18.36
C LYS A 284 7.24 -2.67 -18.23
N ALA A 285 8.38 -2.51 -17.55
CA ALA A 285 9.29 -3.61 -17.27
C ALA A 285 8.60 -4.73 -16.48
N LEU A 286 7.75 -4.40 -15.50
CA LEU A 286 6.99 -5.39 -14.74
C LEU A 286 6.03 -6.18 -15.66
N ILE A 287 5.28 -5.49 -16.53
CA ILE A 287 4.38 -6.16 -17.50
C ILE A 287 5.17 -7.08 -18.43
N ASP A 288 6.31 -6.61 -18.95
CA ASP A 288 7.16 -7.39 -19.86
C ASP A 288 7.75 -8.64 -19.19
N THR A 289 7.98 -8.62 -17.86
CA THR A 289 8.38 -9.82 -17.11
C THR A 289 7.25 -10.81 -16.82
N ALA A 290 6.00 -10.34 -16.87
CA ALA A 290 4.83 -11.15 -16.60
C ALA A 290 4.38 -11.96 -17.83
N ALA A 291 4.52 -11.35 -19.02
CA ALA A 291 4.30 -11.98 -20.33
C ALA A 291 5.11 -13.27 -20.50
#